data_AF-A0A6V7HN57-F1
#
_entry.id   AF-A0A6V7HN57-F1
#
_cell.length_a   1.000
_cell.length_b   1.000
_cell.length_c   1.000
_cell.angle_alpha   90.00
_cell.angle_beta   90.00
_cell.angle_gamma   90.00
#
_symmetry.space_group_name_H-M   'P 1'
#
loop_
_entity.id
_entity.type
_entity.pdbx_description
1 polymer ?
#
loop_
_entity_poly.entity_id
_entity_poly.type
_entity_poly.pdbx_seq_one_letter_code
_entity_poly.pdbx_strand_id
1 'polypeptide(L)' 'DTPGIDLRLANKIFKSNTIRIKSDYEELIRETFNSTIQEIDFSQSEAAAKTINDWCEQQTESKIKDMVDK' A
#
# COMPACT_ATOMS: atom_id res chain seq x y z
N ASP A 1 -9.49 2.61 -25.96
CA ASP A 1 -8.10 2.13 -25.78
C ASP A 1 -7.17 2.80 -26.76
N THR A 2 -6.15 3.50 -26.24
CA THR A 2 -5.09 4.10 -27.06
C THR A 2 -3.94 3.09 -27.14
N PRO A 3 -3.60 2.55 -28.33
CA PRO A 3 -2.56 1.54 -28.46
C PRO A 3 -1.22 2.04 -27.90
N GLY A 4 -0.61 1.27 -26.99
CA GLY A 4 0.71 1.56 -26.43
C GLY A 4 0.74 2.34 -25.10
N ILE A 5 -0.41 2.69 -24.52
CA ILE A 5 -0.48 3.32 -23.19
C ILE A 5 -1.07 2.31 -22.20
N ASP A 6 -0.29 1.96 -21.17
CA ASP A 6 -0.74 1.14 -20.03
C ASP A 6 -0.92 2.05 -18.80
N LEU A 7 -2.13 2.07 -18.25
CA LEU A 7 -2.46 2.80 -17.02
C LEU A 7 -2.90 1.80 -15.97
N ARG A 8 -2.10 1.66 -14.91
CA ARG A 8 -2.38 0.77 -13.78
C ARG A 8 -2.67 1.57 -12.53
N LEU A 9 -3.67 1.14 -11.77
CA LEU A 9 -4.05 1.72 -10.49
C LEU A 9 -4.01 0.63 -9.42
N ALA A 10 -3.33 0.92 -8.30
CA ALA A 10 -3.29 0.05 -7.13
C ALA A 10 -3.36 0.91 -5.87
N ASN A 11 -4.18 0.49 -4.90
CA ASN A 11 -4.35 1.18 -3.62
C ASN A 11 -3.96 0.26 -2.46
N LYS A 12 -3.31 0.80 -1.43
CA LYS A 12 -2.97 0.08 -0.19
C LYS A 12 -3.01 1.03 1.00
N ILE A 13 -3.46 0.51 2.14
CA ILE A 13 -3.36 1.20 3.42
C ILE A 13 -2.48 0.37 4.34
N PHE A 14 -1.47 1.02 4.92
CA PHE A 14 -0.62 0.45 5.95
C PHE A 14 -1.00 1.06 7.30
N LYS A 15 -1.22 0.24 8.33
CA LYS A 15 -1.55 0.71 9.68
C LYS A 15 -0.59 0.18 10.72
N SER A 16 -0.42 0.93 11.81
CA SER A 16 0.31 0.45 12.98
C SER A 16 -0.43 -0.75 13.59
N ASN A 17 0.34 -1.77 13.97
CA ASN A 17 -0.11 -2.88 14.83
C ASN A 17 -0.76 -2.44 16.16
N THR A 18 -0.52 -1.20 16.60
CA THR A 18 -1.15 -0.65 17.82
C THR A 18 -2.54 -0.03 17.58
N ILE A 19 -2.94 0.14 16.33
CA ILE A 19 -4.20 0.80 15.95
C ILE A 19 -5.23 -0.25 15.50
N ARG A 20 -6.40 -0.21 16.14
CA ARG A 20 -7.58 -0.95 15.67
C ARG A 20 -8.40 -0.09 14.74
N ILE A 21 -8.73 -0.65 13.58
CA ILE A 21 -9.64 -0.07 12.61
C ILE A 21 -11.02 -0.67 12.84
N LYS A 22 -12.07 0.15 12.65
CA LYS A 22 -13.45 -0.33 12.70
C LYS A 22 -13.72 -1.20 11.47
N SER A 23 -14.37 -2.35 11.67
CA SER A 23 -14.69 -3.29 10.59
C SER A 23 -15.41 -2.62 9.42
N ASP A 24 -16.37 -1.73 9.67
CA ASP A 24 -17.08 -0.97 8.62
C ASP A 24 -16.14 -0.15 7.73
N TYR A 25 -15.04 0.36 8.29
CA TYR A 25 -14.04 1.09 7.50
C TYR A 25 -13.17 0.14 6.66
N GLU A 26 -12.86 -1.06 7.17
CA GLU A 26 -12.15 -2.09 6.40
C GLU A 26 -13.01 -2.57 5.21
N GLU A 27 -14.30 -2.76 5.43
CA GLU A 27 -15.26 -3.08 4.37
C GLU A 27 -15.35 -1.97 3.32
N LEU A 28 -15.46 -0.72 3.75
CA LEU A 28 -15.46 0.44 2.85
C LEU A 28 -14.21 0.47 1.95
N ILE A 29 -13.03 0.23 2.53
CA ILE A 29 -11.76 0.21 1.78
C ILE A 29 -11.76 -0.91 0.74
N ARG A 30 -12.25 -2.09 1.12
CA ARG A 30 -12.32 -3.25 0.23
C ARG A 30 -13.28 -3.00 -0.93
N GLU A 31 -14.45 -2.42 -0.67
CA GLU A 31 -15.50 -2.25 -1.66
C GLU A 31 -15.29 -1.04 -2.58
N THR A 32 -14.76 0.07 -2.05
CA THR A 32 -14.62 1.31 -2.81
C THR A 32 -13.28 1.42 -3.53
N PHE A 33 -12.21 0.91 -2.91
CA PHE A 33 -10.84 1.09 -3.41
C PHE A 33 -10.19 -0.21 -3.87
N ASN A 34 -10.92 -1.33 -3.82
CA ASN A 34 -10.43 -2.69 -4.09
C ASN A 34 -9.11 -2.97 -3.33
N SER A 35 -9.02 -2.49 -2.09
CA SER A 35 -7.80 -2.50 -1.29
C SER A 35 -7.99 -3.26 0.02
N THR A 36 -6.87 -3.64 0.63
CA THR A 36 -6.84 -4.24 1.96
C THR A 36 -5.89 -3.49 2.85
N ILE A 37 -6.21 -3.46 4.14
CA ILE A 37 -5.31 -2.91 5.15
C ILE A 37 -4.24 -3.94 5.48
N GLN A 38 -2.99 -3.50 5.50
CA GLN A 38 -1.87 -4.29 6.01
C GLN A 38 -1.37 -3.69 7.31
N GLU A 39 -1.25 -4.53 8.33
CA GLU A 39 -0.62 -4.15 9.59
C GLU A 39 0.91 -4.23 9.44
N ILE A 40 1.59 -3.18 9.87
CA ILE A 40 3.06 -3.13 9.96
C ILE A 40 3.49 -2.49 11.29
N ASP A 41 4.67 -2.88 11.76
CA ASP A 41 5.28 -2.30 12.95
C ASP A 41 6.13 -1.08 12.58
N PHE A 42 5.54 0.11 12.72
CA PHE A 42 6.22 1.37 12.45
C PHE A 42 7.32 1.71 13.49
N SER A 43 7.44 0.99 14.61
CA SER A 43 8.58 1.15 15.51
C SER A 43 9.89 0.62 14.89
N GLN A 44 9.77 -0.29 13.93
CA GLN A 44 10.88 -0.81 13.11
C GLN A 44 10.96 -0.03 11.80
N SER A 45 11.32 1.25 11.88
CA SER A 45 11.11 2.20 10.76
C SER A 45 11.78 1.78 9.45
N GLU A 46 12.98 1.21 9.50
CA GLU A 46 13.66 0.66 8.31
C GLU A 46 12.90 -0.51 7.67
N ALA A 47 12.38 -1.43 8.49
CA ALA A 47 11.60 -2.57 7.99
C ALA A 47 10.22 -2.14 7.47
N ALA A 48 9.61 -1.14 8.12
CA ALA A 48 8.36 -0.54 7.69
C ALA A 48 8.51 0.16 6.33
N ALA A 49 9.51 1.03 6.18
CA ALA A 49 9.82 1.71 4.93
C ALA A 49 10.11 0.69 3.82
N LYS A 50 10.91 -0.35 4.10
CA LYS A 50 11.17 -1.43 3.16
C LYS A 50 9.89 -2.13 2.69
N THR A 51 8.97 -2.45 3.61
CA THR A 51 7.71 -3.12 3.27
C THR A 51 6.85 -2.28 2.33
N ILE A 52 6.77 -0.97 2.58
CA ILE A 52 6.00 -0.03 1.74
C ILE A 52 6.65 0.10 0.36
N ASN A 53 7.96 0.30 0.34
CA ASN A 53 8.76 0.49 -0.86
C ASN A 53 8.73 -0.76 -1.75
N ASP A 54 8.91 -1.96 -1.20
CA ASP A 54 8.80 -3.23 -1.93
C ASP A 54 7.41 -3.38 -2.58
N TRP A 55 6.34 -3.00 -1.87
CA TRP A 55 4.98 -3.07 -2.40
C TRP A 55 4.79 -2.09 -3.57
N CYS A 56 5.21 -0.83 -3.41
CA CYS A 56 5.20 0.16 -4.49
C CYS A 56 6.01 -0.30 -5.69
N GLU A 57 7.18 -0.90 -5.46
CA GLU A 57 8.05 -1.43 -6.51
C GLU A 57 7.34 -2.54 -7.29
N GLN A 58 6.72 -3.48 -6.60
CA GLN A 58 5.99 -4.57 -7.23
C GLN A 58 4.80 -4.07 -8.07
N GLN A 59 3.98 -3.15 -7.54
CA GLN A 59 2.79 -2.66 -8.24
C GLN A 59 3.13 -1.79 -9.47
N THR A 60 4.33 -1.23 -9.51
CA THR A 60 4.76 -0.30 -10.55
C THR A 60 5.76 -0.91 -11.53
N GLU A 61 6.05 -2.21 -11.41
CA GLU A 61 7.08 -2.92 -12.17
C GLU A 61 8.44 -2.20 -12.05
N SER A 62 8.86 -1.99 -10.82
CA SER A 62 10.14 -1.38 -10.46
C SER A 62 10.34 0.09 -10.87
N LYS A 63 9.27 0.79 -11.24
CA LYS A 63 9.33 2.22 -11.61
C LYS A 63 9.36 3.15 -10.40
N ILE A 64 8.77 2.73 -9.27
CA ILE A 64 8.80 3.46 -7.99
C ILE A 64 9.46 2.56 -6.95
N LYS A 65 10.63 2.95 -6.44
CA LYS A 65 11.41 2.13 -5.49
C LYS A 65 11.42 2.72 -4.09
N ASP A 66 11.77 4.00 -3.98
CA ASP A 66 11.92 4.67 -2.70
C ASP A 66 10.78 5.68 -2.50
N MET A 67 9.57 5.16 -2.30
CA MET A 67 8.38 5.99 -2.13
C MET A 67 8.38 6.74 -0.79
N VAL A 68 8.93 6.09 0.25
CA VAL A 68 9.04 6.66 1.60
C VAL A 68 10.44 6.47 2.17
N ASP A 69 10.85 7.42 3.01
CA ASP A 69 12.06 7.35 3.83
C ASP A 69 11.77 6.68 5.19
N LYS A 70 12.84 6.36 5.93
CA LYS A 70 12.78 5.70 7.25
C LYS A 70 12.54 6.64 8.42
#